data_AF-A0A7Z9ICX1-F1
#
_entry.id   AF-A0A7Z9ICX1-F1
#
_cell.length_a   1.000
_cell.length_b   1.000
_cell.length_c   1.000
_cell.angle_alpha   90.00
_cell.angle_beta   90.00
_cell.angle_gamma   90.00
#
_symmetry.space_group_name_H-M   'P 1'
#
loop_
_entity.id
_entity.type
_entity.pdbx_description
1 polymer ?
#
loop_
_entity_poly.entity_id
_entity_poly.type
_entity_poly.pdbx_seq_one_letter_code
_entity_poly.pdbx_strand_id
1 'polypeptide(L)'
;MSAGKSYMTYSIRRRQSANRQPMKYTRVITALVLITSSLDAQTFVDVTANSKLTGMAGGSAAWIDFNQDGHEDLNVSNQIWINNGDSTFRKLADAGLAGSAVWADINNDGYPDAMCWTGSGHLFLNQQGTALTNISDNLPDLPTTVSLAATMGDFNGDGLVDLYVGGYEGPGYLTDVMYFNQGASVFKEVWRTEGTTMPARGITTADYDEDGDLDIYVSNYRLVPNTLWNNDGKGKFTRVEKTAKVDGDGGLGAWGHTIGSSWGDLDNDGHLDLFVGNFSHPPAYQDRAKFLRNLGPDAGYIFDDRTGTAGLAWQESFASPTLGDYDNDGLLDLYFTTVYSGDHCVLYKNVNDFNFKDATQASGITADTT
;
A
#
# COMPACT_ATOMS: atom_id res chain seq x y z
N MET A 1 13.41 -1.19 -21.30
CA MET A 1 11.95 -1.39 -21.29
C MET A 1 11.50 -1.09 -19.87
N SER A 2 10.83 0.04 -19.67
CA SER A 2 10.41 0.53 -18.35
C SER A 2 9.10 -0.15 -17.98
N ALA A 3 9.12 -1.06 -17.01
CA ALA A 3 7.92 -1.61 -16.39
C ALA A 3 7.50 -0.66 -15.26
N GLY A 4 6.54 0.23 -15.54
CA GLY A 4 5.85 1.01 -14.51
C GLY A 4 4.96 0.10 -13.68
N LYS A 5 5.00 0.22 -12.35
CA LYS A 5 4.36 -0.68 -11.38
C LYS A 5 3.33 0.04 -10.52
N SER A 6 2.29 -0.67 -10.12
CA SER A 6 1.16 -0.21 -9.31
C SER A 6 1.45 -0.19 -7.81
N TYR A 7 1.06 0.91 -7.16
CA TYR A 7 1.07 1.08 -5.70
C TYR A 7 -0.35 1.48 -5.30
N MET A 8 -1.04 0.66 -4.52
CA MET A 8 -2.27 1.07 -3.85
C MET A 8 -1.91 1.63 -2.47
N THR A 9 -2.36 2.85 -2.18
CA THR A 9 -2.22 3.49 -0.86
C THR A 9 -3.60 3.51 -0.21
N TYR A 10 -3.76 2.93 0.98
CA TYR A 10 -4.97 3.10 1.80
C TYR A 10 -4.80 4.33 2.69
N SER A 11 -5.81 5.21 2.75
CA SER A 11 -5.87 6.25 3.79
C SER A 11 -6.83 5.81 4.89
N ILE A 12 -6.31 5.59 6.10
CA ILE A 12 -7.14 5.27 7.27
C ILE A 12 -7.67 6.60 7.84
N ARG A 13 -8.94 6.94 7.57
CA ARG A 13 -9.59 8.08 8.24
C ARG A 13 -9.99 7.70 9.67
N ARG A 14 -9.28 8.23 10.68
CA ARG A 14 -9.65 8.08 12.10
C ARG A 14 -10.87 8.96 12.41
N ARG A 15 -12.00 8.35 12.76
CA ARG A 15 -13.22 9.07 13.20
C ARG A 15 -13.08 9.46 14.67
N GLN A 16 -12.74 10.72 14.98
CA GLN A 16 -12.88 11.24 16.34
C GLN A 16 -14.37 11.44 16.68
N SER A 17 -14.82 10.95 17.83
CA SER A 17 -16.04 11.45 18.45
C SER A 17 -15.88 11.58 19.97
N ALA A 18 -16.14 12.78 20.47
CA ALA A 18 -16.13 13.12 21.89
C ALA A 18 -17.56 13.13 22.47
N ASN A 19 -17.64 12.82 23.77
CA ASN A 19 -18.73 13.04 24.74
C ASN A 19 -20.07 12.32 24.54
N ARG A 20 -20.32 11.27 25.35
CA ARG A 20 -21.67 10.96 25.88
C ARG A 20 -21.64 10.41 27.32
N GLN A 21 -22.55 10.96 28.13
CA GLN A 21 -22.88 10.62 29.52
C GLN A 21 -23.41 9.18 29.69
N PRO A 22 -23.33 8.56 30.89
CA PRO A 22 -23.67 7.15 31.07
C PRO A 22 -25.19 6.89 31.02
N MET A 23 -25.64 6.08 30.06
CA MET A 23 -27.01 5.54 30.04
C MET A 23 -27.10 4.22 30.80
N LYS A 24 -28.17 4.06 31.59
CA LYS A 24 -28.54 2.82 32.28
C LYS A 24 -29.07 1.81 31.25
N TYR A 25 -28.42 0.64 31.14
CA TYR A 25 -28.87 -0.42 30.23
C TYR A 25 -29.99 -1.26 30.86
N THR A 26 -31.11 -1.34 30.17
CA THR A 26 -32.12 -2.40 30.34
C THR A 26 -31.81 -3.47 29.30
N ARG A 27 -31.59 -4.73 29.74
CA ARG A 27 -31.30 -5.84 28.83
C ARG A 27 -32.55 -6.20 28.01
N VAL A 28 -32.55 -5.87 26.73
CA VAL A 28 -33.46 -6.45 25.73
C VAL A 28 -32.66 -7.51 24.99
N ILE A 29 -33.04 -8.78 25.15
CA ILE A 29 -32.48 -9.88 24.37
C ILE A 29 -33.18 -9.86 23.02
N THR A 30 -32.56 -9.25 22.02
CA THR A 30 -32.97 -9.39 20.62
C THR A 30 -32.26 -10.63 20.07
N ALA A 31 -33.02 -11.69 19.80
CA ALA A 31 -32.52 -12.82 19.04
C ALA A 31 -32.32 -12.36 17.58
N LEU A 32 -31.07 -12.19 17.17
CA LEU A 32 -30.72 -11.96 15.78
C LEU A 32 -30.86 -13.31 15.04
N VAL A 33 -31.87 -13.42 14.18
CA VAL A 33 -31.97 -14.53 13.24
C VAL A 33 -30.94 -14.26 12.15
N LEU A 34 -29.81 -14.96 12.19
CA LEU A 34 -28.87 -15.04 11.07
C LEU A 34 -29.57 -15.78 9.94
N ILE A 35 -30.08 -15.02 8.97
CA ILE A 35 -30.42 -15.57 7.66
C ILE A 35 -29.09 -15.85 6.99
N THR A 36 -28.66 -17.12 6.98
CA THR A 36 -27.57 -17.57 6.12
C THR A 36 -28.09 -17.58 4.69
N SER A 37 -28.13 -16.43 4.03
CA SER A 37 -27.98 -16.44 2.58
C SER A 37 -26.58 -16.96 2.33
N SER A 38 -26.45 -18.11 1.66
CA SER A 38 -25.22 -18.39 0.95
C SER A 38 -24.99 -17.19 0.04
N LEU A 39 -23.99 -16.36 0.36
CA LEU A 39 -23.49 -15.42 -0.62
C LEU A 39 -23.07 -16.28 -1.80
N ASP A 40 -23.71 -16.07 -2.95
CA ASP A 40 -23.24 -16.69 -4.19
C ASP A 40 -21.75 -16.36 -4.31
N ALA A 41 -20.96 -17.29 -4.85
CA ALA A 41 -19.53 -17.06 -5.06
C ALA A 41 -19.38 -15.75 -5.83
N GLN A 42 -18.70 -14.77 -5.23
CA GLN A 42 -18.55 -13.47 -5.86
C GLN A 42 -17.70 -13.60 -7.10
N THR A 43 -18.22 -13.11 -8.23
CA THR A 43 -17.54 -13.17 -9.52
C THR A 43 -17.29 -11.77 -10.05
N PHE A 44 -16.09 -11.55 -10.55
CA PHE A 44 -15.72 -10.37 -11.31
C PHE A 44 -16.22 -10.49 -12.75
N VAL A 45 -16.75 -9.39 -13.27
CA VAL A 45 -17.17 -9.27 -14.66
C VAL A 45 -16.33 -8.17 -15.30
N ASP A 46 -15.70 -8.48 -16.42
CA ASP A 46 -14.99 -7.46 -17.21
C ASP A 46 -16.00 -6.48 -17.83
N VAL A 47 -15.94 -5.23 -17.38
CA VAL A 47 -16.77 -4.11 -17.85
C VAL A 47 -16.00 -3.11 -18.70
N THR A 48 -14.75 -3.40 -19.06
CA THR A 48 -13.83 -2.46 -19.73
C THR A 48 -14.42 -1.90 -21.02
N ALA A 49 -15.10 -2.73 -21.82
CA ALA A 49 -15.73 -2.29 -23.07
C ALA A 49 -16.81 -1.20 -22.87
N ASN A 50 -17.43 -1.15 -21.69
CA ASN A 50 -18.52 -0.22 -21.37
C ASN A 50 -18.08 0.94 -20.47
N SER A 51 -16.89 0.83 -19.84
CA SER A 51 -16.44 1.80 -18.82
C SER A 51 -15.92 3.12 -19.40
N LYS A 52 -15.72 3.22 -20.72
CA LYS A 52 -15.12 4.38 -21.43
C LYS A 52 -13.65 4.67 -21.02
N LEU A 53 -13.03 3.82 -20.20
CA LEU A 53 -11.60 3.86 -19.93
C LEU A 53 -10.84 3.49 -21.21
N THR A 54 -10.10 4.43 -21.78
CA THR A 54 -9.41 4.25 -23.08
C THR A 54 -8.04 4.89 -23.07
N GLY A 55 -7.08 4.31 -23.80
CA GLY A 55 -5.73 4.90 -23.90
C GLY A 55 -4.91 4.82 -22.62
N MET A 56 -5.22 3.87 -21.74
CA MET A 56 -4.39 3.53 -20.59
C MET A 56 -3.18 2.73 -21.07
N ALA A 57 -2.02 3.04 -20.52
CA ALA A 57 -0.78 2.29 -20.71
C ALA A 57 -0.23 1.89 -19.33
N GLY A 58 0.71 0.96 -19.26
CA GLY A 58 1.31 0.54 -17.98
C GLY A 58 1.76 1.72 -17.10
N GLY A 59 1.91 1.50 -15.80
CA GLY A 59 2.17 2.55 -14.83
C GLY A 59 1.63 2.18 -13.47
N SER A 60 1.62 3.15 -12.54
CA SER A 60 0.91 2.96 -11.28
C SER A 60 -0.57 3.25 -11.43
N ALA A 61 -1.38 2.59 -10.61
CA ALA A 61 -2.80 2.86 -10.46
C ALA A 61 -3.14 3.14 -8.99
N ALA A 62 -4.00 4.12 -8.74
CA ALA A 62 -4.53 4.43 -7.41
C ALA A 62 -6.02 4.78 -7.52
N TRP A 63 -6.81 4.29 -6.57
CA TRP A 63 -8.20 4.70 -6.38
C TRP A 63 -8.24 5.88 -5.40
N ILE A 64 -8.93 6.95 -5.78
CA ILE A 64 -9.04 8.20 -5.01
C ILE A 64 -10.41 8.81 -5.25
N ASP A 65 -11.06 9.38 -4.23
CA ASP A 65 -12.22 10.24 -4.49
C ASP A 65 -11.70 11.67 -4.77
N PHE A 66 -11.37 11.95 -6.04
CA PHE A 66 -10.64 13.16 -6.43
C PHE A 66 -11.51 14.41 -6.32
N ASN A 67 -12.81 14.28 -6.57
CA ASN A 67 -13.77 15.38 -6.56
C ASN A 67 -14.72 15.38 -5.35
N GLN A 68 -14.57 14.43 -4.43
CA GLN A 68 -15.42 14.27 -3.25
C GLN A 68 -16.90 14.12 -3.56
N ASP A 69 -17.23 13.43 -4.64
CA ASP A 69 -18.61 13.10 -5.00
C ASP A 69 -19.10 11.78 -4.39
N GLY A 70 -18.22 11.06 -3.68
CA GLY A 70 -18.52 9.78 -3.03
C GLY A 70 -18.39 8.58 -3.95
N HIS A 71 -17.87 8.76 -5.17
CA HIS A 71 -17.47 7.68 -6.06
C HIS A 71 -15.95 7.68 -6.22
N GLU A 72 -15.32 6.52 -6.05
CA GLU A 72 -13.88 6.40 -6.25
C GLU A 72 -13.53 6.60 -7.73
N ASP A 73 -12.63 7.56 -7.97
CA ASP A 73 -11.98 7.87 -9.23
C ASP A 73 -10.66 7.09 -9.37
N LEU A 74 -10.14 7.07 -10.59
CA LEU A 74 -8.93 6.30 -10.92
C LEU A 74 -7.81 7.22 -11.40
N ASN A 75 -6.69 7.24 -10.68
CA ASN A 75 -5.42 7.68 -11.22
C ASN A 75 -4.70 6.50 -11.88
N VAL A 76 -4.39 6.58 -13.17
CA VAL A 76 -3.60 5.57 -13.88
C VAL A 76 -2.89 6.18 -15.08
N SER A 77 -1.66 5.75 -15.36
CA SER A 77 -0.85 6.26 -16.49
C SER A 77 -0.67 7.79 -16.48
N ASN A 78 -0.52 8.40 -15.31
CA ASN A 78 -0.48 9.87 -15.10
C ASN A 78 -1.77 10.60 -15.51
N GLN A 79 -2.88 9.88 -15.65
CA GLN A 79 -4.19 10.42 -16.00
C GLN A 79 -5.12 10.26 -14.80
N ILE A 80 -6.10 11.16 -14.70
CA ILE A 80 -7.17 11.08 -13.70
C ILE A 80 -8.46 10.81 -14.45
N TRP A 81 -9.18 9.77 -14.03
CA TRP A 81 -10.43 9.32 -14.61
C TRP A 81 -11.52 9.45 -13.56
N ILE A 82 -12.44 10.37 -13.80
CA ILE A 82 -13.56 10.63 -12.90
C ILE A 82 -14.65 9.60 -13.14
N ASN A 83 -15.07 8.93 -12.08
CA ASN A 83 -16.18 7.99 -12.06
C ASN A 83 -17.50 8.76 -12.11
N ASN A 84 -18.33 8.50 -13.11
CA ASN A 84 -19.60 9.22 -13.25
C ASN A 84 -20.74 8.63 -12.39
N GLY A 85 -20.47 7.60 -11.59
CA GLY A 85 -21.47 6.89 -10.78
C GLY A 85 -22.39 5.96 -11.57
N ASP A 86 -22.17 5.82 -12.88
CA ASP A 86 -22.96 5.00 -13.80
C ASP A 86 -22.14 3.87 -14.46
N SER A 87 -21.09 3.42 -13.77
CA SER A 87 -20.09 2.47 -14.26
C SER A 87 -19.26 2.97 -15.46
N THR A 88 -19.35 4.26 -15.81
CA THR A 88 -18.51 4.87 -16.83
C THR A 88 -17.58 5.93 -16.25
N PHE A 89 -16.43 6.12 -16.89
CA PHE A 89 -15.43 7.10 -16.51
C PHE A 89 -15.31 8.20 -17.56
N ARG A 90 -14.97 9.41 -17.12
CA ARG A 90 -14.52 10.49 -17.99
C ARG A 90 -13.10 10.88 -17.63
N LYS A 91 -12.25 11.04 -18.63
CA LYS A 91 -10.90 11.55 -18.40
C LYS A 91 -10.97 13.03 -17.99
N LEU A 92 -10.29 13.40 -16.91
CA LEU A 92 -10.04 14.82 -16.60
C LEU A 92 -9.10 15.39 -17.68
N ALA A 93 -9.28 16.66 -18.06
CA ALA A 93 -8.32 17.33 -18.92
C ALA A 93 -6.91 17.21 -18.31
N ASP A 94 -5.88 17.17 -19.15
CA ASP A 94 -4.50 16.83 -18.75
C ASP A 94 -4.12 17.47 -17.41
N ALA A 95 -4.03 16.62 -16.39
CA ALA A 95 -3.81 17.03 -15.01
C ALA A 95 -2.34 17.41 -14.75
N GLY A 96 -1.44 17.17 -15.72
CA GLY A 96 -0.03 17.54 -15.60
C GLY A 96 0.78 16.69 -14.63
N LEU A 97 0.26 15.52 -14.22
CA LEU A 97 1.00 14.59 -13.37
C LEU A 97 2.27 14.11 -14.09
N ALA A 98 3.39 14.14 -13.36
CA ALA A 98 4.72 13.92 -13.90
C ALA A 98 5.31 12.54 -13.50
N GLY A 99 4.45 11.53 -13.33
CA GLY A 99 4.86 10.17 -12.98
C GLY A 99 3.87 9.49 -12.04
N SER A 100 4.28 8.34 -11.50
CA SER A 100 3.56 7.64 -10.45
C SER A 100 3.35 8.54 -9.23
N ALA A 101 2.15 8.53 -8.66
CA ALA A 101 1.74 9.46 -7.61
C ALA A 101 1.20 8.74 -6.36
N VAL A 102 1.53 9.29 -5.19
CA VAL A 102 0.85 9.01 -3.92
C VAL A 102 -0.07 10.18 -3.60
N TRP A 103 -1.15 9.88 -2.87
CA TRP A 103 -2.27 10.81 -2.69
C TRP A 103 -2.62 10.98 -1.22
N ALA A 104 -2.76 12.23 -0.78
CA ALA A 104 -3.20 12.60 0.55
C ALA A 104 -3.63 14.07 0.57
N ASP A 105 -4.47 14.47 1.52
CA ASP A 105 -4.88 15.87 1.70
C ASP A 105 -3.77 16.62 2.48
N ILE A 106 -2.83 17.26 1.77
CA ILE A 106 -1.64 17.87 2.39
C ILE A 106 -1.89 19.27 2.93
N ASN A 107 -3.03 19.87 2.58
CA ASN A 107 -3.41 21.22 2.99
C ASN A 107 -4.66 21.23 3.92
N ASN A 108 -5.22 20.06 4.23
CA ASN A 108 -6.42 19.86 5.03
C ASN A 108 -7.67 20.57 4.48
N ASP A 109 -7.81 20.65 3.16
CA ASP A 109 -8.98 21.24 2.48
C ASP A 109 -10.08 20.21 2.15
N GLY A 110 -9.82 18.94 2.44
CA GLY A 110 -10.68 17.78 2.22
C GLY A 110 -10.39 17.03 0.93
N TYR A 111 -9.72 17.64 -0.05
CA TYR A 111 -9.47 17.03 -1.35
C TYR A 111 -8.08 16.37 -1.39
N PRO A 112 -7.94 15.17 -1.97
CA PRO A 112 -6.65 14.52 -2.05
C PRO A 112 -5.74 15.24 -3.05
N ASP A 113 -4.57 15.65 -2.57
CA ASP A 113 -3.46 16.22 -3.33
C ASP A 113 -2.50 15.11 -3.79
N ALA A 114 -1.56 15.43 -4.69
CA ALA A 114 -0.68 14.44 -5.30
C ALA A 114 0.80 14.76 -5.10
N MET A 115 1.60 13.72 -4.84
CA MET A 115 3.05 13.77 -4.97
C MET A 115 3.54 12.70 -5.93
N CYS A 116 4.24 13.12 -6.99
CA CYS A 116 4.97 12.23 -7.88
C CYS A 116 6.43 12.11 -7.42
N TRP A 117 6.91 10.88 -7.16
CA TRP A 117 8.23 10.64 -6.58
C TRP A 117 9.36 10.41 -7.59
N THR A 118 9.05 10.36 -8.88
CA THR A 118 10.05 10.22 -9.94
C THR A 118 10.67 11.57 -10.29
N GLY A 119 11.92 11.58 -10.78
CA GLY A 119 12.60 12.83 -11.13
C GLY A 119 12.92 13.66 -9.89
N SER A 120 12.81 14.99 -9.98
CA SER A 120 13.10 15.87 -8.84
C SER A 120 12.01 15.89 -7.76
N GLY A 121 10.97 15.07 -7.91
CA GLY A 121 9.75 15.15 -7.10
C GLY A 121 8.84 16.26 -7.60
N HIS A 122 7.54 15.98 -7.67
CA HIS A 122 6.54 16.97 -8.07
C HIS A 122 5.35 16.94 -7.14
N LEU A 123 4.95 18.10 -6.64
CA LEU A 123 3.86 18.26 -5.69
C LEU A 123 2.73 19.06 -6.33
N PHE A 124 1.49 18.62 -6.14
CA PHE A 124 0.32 19.23 -6.77
C PHE A 124 -0.83 19.39 -5.77
N LEU A 125 -1.46 20.57 -5.75
CA LEU A 125 -2.69 20.81 -5.02
C LEU A 125 -3.92 20.57 -5.89
N ASN A 126 -4.88 19.82 -5.35
CA ASN A 126 -6.18 19.61 -5.93
C ASN A 126 -7.02 20.89 -5.86
N GLN A 127 -7.57 21.30 -6.99
CA GLN A 127 -8.46 22.46 -7.11
C GLN A 127 -9.91 22.01 -7.00
N GLN A 128 -10.28 21.45 -5.85
CA GLN A 128 -11.66 21.02 -5.53
C GLN A 128 -12.26 20.10 -6.60
N GLY A 129 -11.49 19.09 -7.06
CA GLY A 129 -11.93 18.11 -8.04
C GLY A 129 -11.88 18.56 -9.51
N THR A 130 -11.39 19.77 -9.79
CA THR A 130 -11.43 20.33 -11.16
C THR A 130 -10.10 20.28 -11.90
N ALA A 131 -8.98 20.39 -11.18
CA ALA A 131 -7.64 20.45 -11.74
C ALA A 131 -6.59 20.19 -10.66
N LEU A 132 -5.32 20.10 -11.08
CA LEU A 132 -4.16 20.11 -10.20
C LEU A 132 -3.34 21.39 -10.45
N THR A 133 -2.83 22.00 -9.38
CA THR A 133 -1.88 23.11 -9.42
C THR A 133 -0.51 22.65 -8.97
N ASN A 134 0.50 22.76 -9.82
CA ASN A 134 1.88 22.42 -9.46
C ASN A 134 2.43 23.41 -8.42
N ILE A 135 2.87 22.89 -7.28
CA ILE A 135 3.50 23.61 -6.18
C ILE A 135 4.87 23.02 -5.83
N SER A 136 5.58 22.46 -6.82
CA SER A 136 6.86 21.76 -6.60
C SER A 136 7.94 22.65 -5.97
N ASP A 137 7.86 23.98 -6.13
CA ASP A 137 8.76 24.93 -5.46
C ASP A 137 8.67 24.88 -3.92
N ASN A 138 7.61 24.29 -3.38
CA ASN A 138 7.42 24.09 -1.95
C ASN A 138 8.06 22.78 -1.43
N LEU A 139 8.60 21.94 -2.31
CA LEU A 139 9.28 20.70 -1.96
C LEU A 139 10.78 20.87 -2.27
N PRO A 140 11.69 20.64 -1.31
CA PRO A 140 13.11 20.59 -1.63
C PRO A 140 13.38 19.47 -2.65
N ASP A 141 14.34 19.69 -3.54
CA ASP A 141 14.73 18.66 -4.52
C ASP A 141 14.95 17.31 -3.84
N LEU A 142 14.38 16.25 -4.42
CA LEU A 142 14.68 14.90 -3.98
C LEU A 142 16.19 14.65 -4.09
N PRO A 143 16.81 13.94 -3.13
CA PRO A 143 18.24 13.64 -3.15
C PRO A 143 18.63 12.76 -4.36
N THR A 144 17.63 12.18 -5.02
CA THR A 144 17.80 11.31 -6.18
C THR A 144 16.62 11.43 -7.14
N THR A 145 16.90 11.21 -8.42
CA THR A 145 15.90 11.18 -9.49
C THR A 145 15.38 9.79 -9.83
N VAL A 146 15.90 8.75 -9.15
CA VAL A 146 15.64 7.34 -9.46
C VAL A 146 14.84 6.62 -8.37
N SER A 147 14.12 7.34 -7.52
CA SER A 147 13.21 6.75 -6.52
C SER A 147 12.12 5.90 -7.18
N LEU A 148 11.77 4.77 -6.54
CA LEU A 148 10.72 3.87 -7.05
C LEU A 148 9.45 3.85 -6.19
N ALA A 149 9.48 4.39 -4.97
CA ALA A 149 8.31 4.46 -4.10
C ALA A 149 8.39 5.68 -3.16
N ALA A 150 7.20 6.13 -2.74
CA ALA A 150 7.01 7.10 -1.67
C ALA A 150 5.75 6.71 -0.87
N THR A 151 5.57 7.33 0.29
CA THR A 151 4.34 7.28 1.09
C THR A 151 4.11 8.62 1.78
N MET A 152 2.88 8.86 2.20
CA MET A 152 2.43 10.07 2.89
C MET A 152 1.66 9.70 4.15
N GLY A 153 1.87 10.46 5.23
CA GLY A 153 1.23 10.22 6.52
C GLY A 153 1.69 11.25 7.55
N ASP A 154 0.99 11.36 8.68
CA ASP A 154 1.44 12.19 9.81
C ASP A 154 2.47 11.38 10.62
N PHE A 155 3.76 11.67 10.44
CA PHE A 155 4.84 10.90 11.07
C PHE A 155 5.37 11.56 12.35
N ASN A 156 4.87 12.74 12.71
CA ASN A 156 5.34 13.51 13.85
C ASN A 156 4.20 13.93 14.81
N GLY A 157 2.98 13.52 14.53
CA GLY A 157 1.77 13.76 15.33
C GLY A 157 1.30 15.22 15.31
N ASP A 158 1.71 16.03 14.34
CA ASP A 158 1.34 17.45 14.27
C ASP A 158 0.03 17.72 13.52
N GLY A 159 -0.59 16.68 12.94
CA GLY A 159 -1.84 16.75 12.20
C GLY A 159 -1.69 17.22 10.75
N LEU A 160 -0.46 17.36 10.25
CA LEU A 160 -0.15 17.61 8.86
C LEU A 160 0.37 16.33 8.19
N VAL A 161 0.07 16.20 6.90
CA VAL A 161 0.60 15.08 6.12
C VAL A 161 2.05 15.36 5.73
N ASP A 162 2.94 14.48 6.16
CA ASP A 162 4.36 14.43 5.84
C ASP A 162 4.64 13.45 4.67
N LEU A 163 5.88 13.42 4.19
CA LEU A 163 6.30 12.67 3.02
C LEU A 163 7.58 11.86 3.28
N TYR A 164 7.53 10.56 3.02
CA TYR A 164 8.70 9.69 2.98
C TYR A 164 8.97 9.20 1.56
N VAL A 165 10.21 9.32 1.08
CA VAL A 165 10.62 8.89 -0.26
C VAL A 165 11.79 7.92 -0.17
N GLY A 166 11.65 6.76 -0.83
CA GLY A 166 12.68 5.72 -0.83
C GLY A 166 13.79 5.98 -1.84
N GLY A 167 15.04 5.79 -1.41
CA GLY A 167 16.21 5.78 -2.27
C GLY A 167 16.39 4.41 -2.93
N TYR A 168 16.33 4.35 -4.25
CA TYR A 168 16.56 3.11 -4.99
C TYR A 168 18.07 2.93 -5.33
N GLU A 169 18.43 2.70 -6.59
CA GLU A 169 19.81 2.46 -7.04
C GLU A 169 20.32 3.55 -8.00
N GLY A 170 21.53 4.06 -7.74
CA GLY A 170 22.32 4.93 -8.63
C GLY A 170 23.73 4.36 -8.81
N PRO A 171 24.81 5.14 -8.60
CA PRO A 171 26.17 4.60 -8.45
C PRO A 171 26.33 3.63 -7.24
N GLY A 172 25.34 3.60 -6.35
CA GLY A 172 25.16 2.69 -5.22
C GLY A 172 23.72 2.76 -4.71
N TYR A 173 23.42 2.18 -3.54
CA TYR A 173 22.11 2.37 -2.90
C TYR A 173 22.00 3.75 -2.28
N LEU A 174 20.86 4.40 -2.51
CA LEU A 174 20.64 5.79 -2.14
C LEU A 174 19.90 5.89 -0.80
N THR A 175 19.95 7.06 -0.17
CA THR A 175 19.27 7.28 1.12
C THR A 175 17.77 7.45 0.91
N ASP A 176 16.99 6.89 1.81
CA ASP A 176 15.62 7.33 2.01
C ASP A 176 15.61 8.69 2.71
N VAL A 177 14.55 9.45 2.52
CA VAL A 177 14.39 10.80 3.07
C VAL A 177 12.98 11.02 3.59
N MET A 178 12.88 11.80 4.66
CA MET A 178 11.63 12.26 5.25
C MET A 178 11.55 13.79 5.16
N TYR A 179 10.39 14.27 4.72
CA TYR A 179 10.05 15.68 4.66
C TYR A 179 8.84 15.95 5.53
N PHE A 180 8.97 16.87 6.47
CA PHE A 180 7.84 17.34 7.25
C PHE A 180 7.16 18.53 6.59
N ASN A 181 5.84 18.50 6.59
CA ASN A 181 5.03 19.64 6.18
C ASN A 181 5.05 20.70 7.28
N GLN A 182 5.62 21.86 6.99
CA GLN A 182 5.74 22.98 7.92
C GLN A 182 4.46 23.85 7.98
N GLY A 183 3.37 23.37 7.36
CA GLY A 183 2.16 24.12 7.11
C GLY A 183 2.19 24.86 5.77
N ALA A 184 1.00 25.25 5.31
CA ALA A 184 0.81 25.88 4.00
C ALA A 184 1.43 25.08 2.82
N SER A 185 1.50 23.76 2.98
CA SER A 185 2.04 22.82 1.98
C SER A 185 3.51 23.10 1.64
N VAL A 186 4.29 23.61 2.59
CA VAL A 186 5.75 23.84 2.48
C VAL A 186 6.50 22.75 3.21
N PHE A 187 7.36 22.02 2.51
CA PHE A 187 8.06 20.86 3.04
C PHE A 187 9.51 21.18 3.40
N LYS A 188 10.01 20.50 4.42
CA LYS A 188 11.41 20.57 4.83
C LYS A 188 11.94 19.17 5.08
N GLU A 189 13.11 18.86 4.52
CA GLU A 189 13.80 17.61 4.85
C GLU A 189 14.22 17.64 6.33
N VAL A 190 13.83 16.62 7.09
CA VAL A 190 14.10 16.52 8.53
C VAL A 190 14.92 15.28 8.90
N TRP A 191 14.91 14.27 8.04
CA TRP A 191 15.61 13.02 8.27
C TRP A 191 16.03 12.38 6.95
N ARG A 192 17.12 11.62 7.00
CA ARG A 192 17.57 10.74 5.94
C ARG A 192 18.22 9.50 6.52
N THR A 193 18.22 8.39 5.79
CA THR A 193 18.88 7.16 6.23
C THR A 193 20.36 7.41 6.54
N GLU A 194 20.75 7.13 7.78
CA GLU A 194 22.16 7.10 8.19
C GLU A 194 22.73 5.67 8.11
N GLY A 195 24.02 5.54 7.78
CA GLY A 195 24.69 4.25 7.71
C GLY A 195 24.40 3.46 6.43
N THR A 196 23.95 2.22 6.56
CA THR A 196 23.75 1.30 5.43
C THR A 196 22.48 1.63 4.65
N THR A 197 22.61 2.10 3.42
CA THR A 197 21.50 2.29 2.47
C THR A 197 21.11 0.99 1.78
N MET A 198 19.85 0.89 1.35
CA MET A 198 19.27 -0.27 0.66
C MET A 198 18.39 0.23 -0.49
N PRO A 199 18.21 -0.55 -1.58
CA PRO A 199 17.46 -0.11 -2.75
C PRO A 199 15.95 -0.24 -2.50
N ALA A 200 15.37 0.80 -1.92
CA ALA A 200 13.95 0.89 -1.61
C ALA A 200 13.11 0.78 -2.88
N ARG A 201 12.21 -0.21 -2.91
CA ARG A 201 11.39 -0.51 -4.08
C ARG A 201 9.90 -0.40 -3.82
N GLY A 202 9.44 -0.79 -2.64
CA GLY A 202 8.07 -0.60 -2.19
C GLY A 202 8.07 -0.08 -0.76
N ILE A 203 7.08 0.76 -0.42
CA ILE A 203 6.98 1.38 0.90
C ILE A 203 5.53 1.28 1.34
N THR A 204 5.33 0.79 2.57
CA THR A 204 4.03 0.76 3.24
C THR A 204 4.20 1.24 4.68
N THR A 205 3.09 1.66 5.29
CA THR A 205 3.08 2.19 6.64
C THR A 205 1.96 1.57 7.45
N ALA A 206 2.21 1.35 8.73
CA ALA A 206 1.27 0.84 9.69
C ALA A 206 1.73 1.22 11.10
N ASP A 207 0.79 1.34 12.02
CA ASP A 207 1.06 1.33 13.47
C ASP A 207 1.08 -0.15 13.89
N TYR A 208 2.23 -0.82 13.69
CA TYR A 208 2.31 -2.28 13.85
C TYR A 208 2.49 -2.72 15.31
N ASP A 209 2.95 -1.81 16.17
CA ASP A 209 3.17 -2.00 17.60
C ASP A 209 2.14 -1.27 18.47
N GLU A 210 1.07 -0.74 17.87
CA GLU A 210 -0.11 -0.18 18.54
C GLU A 210 0.21 0.98 19.49
N ASP A 211 1.28 1.72 19.22
CA ASP A 211 1.68 2.87 20.03
C ASP A 211 1.03 4.19 19.56
N GLY A 212 0.38 4.15 18.41
CA GLY A 212 -0.36 5.26 17.81
C GLY A 212 0.40 6.05 16.77
N ASP A 213 1.64 5.67 16.47
CA ASP A 213 2.53 6.32 15.52
C ASP A 213 2.64 5.51 14.22
N LEU A 214 2.79 6.18 13.08
CA LEU A 214 2.99 5.47 11.81
C LEU A 214 4.44 5.01 11.68
N ASP A 215 4.64 3.70 11.60
CA ASP A 215 5.91 3.07 11.23
C ASP A 215 6.03 2.85 9.72
N ILE A 216 7.24 2.55 9.25
CA ILE A 216 7.53 2.44 7.82
C ILE A 216 8.22 1.11 7.51
N TYR A 217 7.58 0.31 6.66
CA TYR A 217 8.18 -0.89 6.10
C TYR A 217 8.64 -0.67 4.67
N VAL A 218 9.91 -0.96 4.41
CA VAL A 218 10.55 -0.77 3.11
C VAL A 218 10.87 -2.13 2.52
N SER A 219 10.18 -2.45 1.43
CA SER A 219 10.47 -3.57 0.54
C SER A 219 11.72 -3.25 -0.27
N ASN A 220 12.84 -3.90 0.06
CA ASN A 220 14.11 -3.67 -0.60
C ASN A 220 14.38 -4.67 -1.72
N TYR A 221 14.97 -4.18 -2.80
CA TYR A 221 15.35 -5.02 -3.94
C TYR A 221 16.78 -5.58 -3.82
N ARG A 222 17.25 -6.29 -4.86
CA ARG A 222 18.65 -6.75 -4.98
C ARG A 222 19.16 -7.71 -3.89
N LEU A 223 18.31 -8.61 -3.38
CA LEU A 223 18.72 -9.68 -2.48
C LEU A 223 19.29 -9.16 -1.15
N VAL A 224 18.81 -8.00 -0.68
CA VAL A 224 19.12 -7.44 0.64
C VAL A 224 17.90 -7.53 1.56
N PRO A 225 18.09 -7.49 2.90
CA PRO A 225 16.97 -7.54 3.83
C PRO A 225 15.99 -6.40 3.62
N ASN A 226 14.72 -6.63 3.96
CA ASN A 226 13.74 -5.54 4.08
C ASN A 226 14.01 -4.71 5.34
N THR A 227 13.55 -3.46 5.36
CA THR A 227 13.73 -2.55 6.51
C THR A 227 12.40 -2.30 7.18
N LEU A 228 12.37 -2.32 8.51
CA LEU A 228 11.25 -1.82 9.33
C LEU A 228 11.79 -0.71 10.21
N TRP A 229 11.32 0.51 9.94
CA TRP A 229 11.61 1.70 10.71
C TRP A 229 10.51 1.90 11.74
N ASN A 230 10.83 1.68 13.01
CA ASN A 230 9.97 2.05 14.11
C ASN A 230 10.10 3.55 14.40
N ASN A 231 8.98 4.24 14.45
CA ASN A 231 8.89 5.69 14.65
C ASN A 231 8.60 6.00 16.13
N ASP A 232 9.20 7.05 16.68
CA ASP A 232 8.93 7.49 18.07
C ASP A 232 7.82 8.56 18.19
N GLY A 233 6.99 8.66 17.14
CA GLY A 233 5.96 9.68 16.99
C GLY A 233 6.48 11.10 16.73
N LYS A 234 7.79 11.27 16.51
CA LYS A 234 8.42 12.57 16.24
C LYS A 234 9.31 12.53 14.99
N GLY A 235 9.12 11.48 14.17
CA GLY A 235 9.93 11.14 13.00
C GLY A 235 11.39 10.86 13.30
N LYS A 236 11.68 10.30 14.48
CA LYS A 236 12.96 9.65 14.72
C LYS A 236 12.80 8.14 14.54
N PHE A 237 13.48 7.63 13.53
CA PHE A 237 13.35 6.24 13.10
C PHE A 237 14.46 5.34 13.65
N THR A 238 14.07 4.15 14.11
CA THR A 238 14.99 3.07 14.54
C THR A 238 14.74 1.81 13.73
N ARG A 239 15.81 1.14 13.30
CA ARG A 239 15.69 -0.16 12.62
C ARG A 239 15.36 -1.28 13.59
N VAL A 240 14.28 -2.01 13.31
CA VAL A 240 13.81 -3.11 14.14
C VAL A 240 13.52 -4.39 13.35
N GLU A 241 13.77 -4.41 12.04
CA GLU A 241 13.40 -5.51 11.14
C GLU A 241 13.85 -6.90 11.63
N LYS A 242 15.05 -7.00 12.21
CA LYS A 242 15.62 -8.25 12.73
C LYS A 242 14.98 -8.69 14.04
N THR A 243 14.65 -7.73 14.89
CA THR A 243 14.00 -8.00 16.18
C THR A 243 12.56 -8.45 15.93
N ALA A 244 11.85 -7.75 15.04
CA ALA A 244 10.49 -8.08 14.62
C ALA A 244 10.43 -9.31 13.70
N LYS A 245 11.56 -9.77 13.13
CA LYS A 245 11.69 -10.90 12.19
C LYS A 245 10.96 -10.69 10.85
N VAL A 246 11.01 -9.46 10.35
CA VAL A 246 10.43 -9.07 9.06
C VAL A 246 11.49 -8.73 8.01
N ASP A 247 12.78 -8.90 8.33
CA ASP A 247 13.90 -8.62 7.42
C ASP A 247 14.02 -9.62 6.26
N GLY A 248 13.31 -10.75 6.36
CA GLY A 248 13.41 -11.90 5.46
C GLY A 248 14.20 -13.04 6.11
N ASP A 249 14.16 -14.24 5.53
CA ASP A 249 14.92 -15.38 6.05
C ASP A 249 16.35 -15.45 5.52
N GLY A 250 16.62 -14.80 4.38
CA GLY A 250 17.93 -14.76 3.73
C GLY A 250 18.45 -16.15 3.33
N GLY A 251 17.56 -17.16 3.28
CA GLY A 251 17.83 -18.52 3.74
C GLY A 251 19.19 -19.10 3.36
N LEU A 252 19.50 -19.16 2.05
CA LEU A 252 20.72 -19.78 1.51
C LEU A 252 21.80 -18.74 1.08
N GLY A 253 21.77 -17.55 1.66
CA GLY A 253 22.74 -16.47 1.42
C GLY A 253 22.25 -15.36 0.51
N ALA A 254 20.94 -15.28 0.25
CA ALA A 254 20.31 -14.19 -0.49
C ALA A 254 18.90 -13.93 0.06
N TRP A 255 18.60 -12.67 0.35
CA TRP A 255 17.24 -12.22 0.64
C TRP A 255 16.42 -12.17 -0.65
N GLY A 256 15.16 -11.73 -0.54
CA GLY A 256 14.27 -11.57 -1.67
C GLY A 256 14.61 -10.40 -2.59
N HIS A 257 13.94 -10.41 -3.73
CA HIS A 257 13.76 -9.23 -4.58
C HIS A 257 12.40 -8.62 -4.24
N THR A 258 12.27 -8.03 -3.06
CA THR A 258 10.98 -7.55 -2.57
C THR A 258 10.48 -6.40 -3.43
N ILE A 259 9.24 -6.50 -3.90
CA ILE A 259 8.62 -5.49 -4.76
C ILE A 259 7.67 -4.61 -3.97
N GLY A 260 6.85 -5.23 -3.12
CA GLY A 260 5.84 -4.55 -2.33
C GLY A 260 5.39 -5.40 -1.16
N SER A 261 4.54 -4.82 -0.33
CA SER A 261 3.98 -5.44 0.87
C SER A 261 2.57 -4.91 1.11
N SER A 262 1.82 -5.56 1.99
CA SER A 262 0.51 -5.10 2.42
C SER A 262 0.27 -5.47 3.88
N TRP A 263 -0.27 -4.52 4.64
CA TRP A 263 -0.62 -4.68 6.04
C TRP A 263 -2.12 -4.96 6.18
N GLY A 264 -2.50 -5.83 7.11
CA GLY A 264 -3.88 -6.13 7.43
C GLY A 264 -3.98 -7.22 8.48
N ASP A 265 -5.07 -7.26 9.22
CA ASP A 265 -5.36 -8.34 10.18
C ASP A 265 -5.87 -9.57 9.41
N LEU A 266 -5.02 -10.57 9.21
CA LEU A 266 -5.28 -11.72 8.33
C LEU A 266 -5.91 -12.91 9.07
N ASP A 267 -5.94 -12.88 10.40
CA ASP A 267 -6.61 -13.90 11.22
C ASP A 267 -7.64 -13.34 12.21
N ASN A 268 -7.93 -12.03 12.13
CA ASN A 268 -8.87 -11.30 12.97
C ASN A 268 -8.52 -11.36 14.46
N ASP A 269 -7.23 -11.43 14.80
CA ASP A 269 -6.77 -11.39 16.20
C ASP A 269 -6.61 -9.96 16.76
N GLY A 270 -6.80 -8.95 15.91
CA GLY A 270 -6.74 -7.54 16.24
C GLY A 270 -5.37 -6.90 15.99
N HIS A 271 -4.37 -7.66 15.56
CA HIS A 271 -3.04 -7.17 15.26
C HIS A 271 -2.83 -7.07 13.74
N LEU A 272 -2.12 -6.02 13.29
CA LEU A 272 -1.80 -5.90 11.88
C LEU A 272 -0.70 -6.89 11.49
N ASP A 273 -1.03 -7.80 10.59
CA ASP A 273 -0.12 -8.74 9.95
C ASP A 273 0.48 -8.15 8.67
N LEU A 274 1.49 -8.84 8.14
CA LEU A 274 2.24 -8.40 6.97
C LEU A 274 2.31 -9.48 5.91
N PHE A 275 1.86 -9.16 4.69
CA PHE A 275 2.23 -9.91 3.49
C PHE A 275 3.38 -9.24 2.76
N VAL A 276 4.40 -10.02 2.39
CA VAL A 276 5.59 -9.54 1.68
C VAL A 276 5.68 -10.17 0.29
N GLY A 277 5.58 -9.35 -0.75
CA GLY A 277 5.68 -9.76 -2.16
C GLY A 277 7.12 -9.82 -2.65
N ASN A 278 7.60 -11.03 -2.91
CA ASN A 278 8.97 -11.28 -3.38
C ASN A 278 9.01 -11.80 -4.82
N PHE A 279 9.80 -11.13 -5.65
CA PHE A 279 10.16 -11.62 -6.98
C PHE A 279 11.24 -12.70 -6.84
N SER A 280 10.86 -13.93 -6.54
CA SER A 280 11.83 -15.03 -6.42
C SER A 280 12.06 -15.75 -7.75
N HIS A 281 13.31 -15.85 -8.20
CA HIS A 281 13.69 -16.65 -9.39
C HIS A 281 13.92 -18.14 -9.05
N PRO A 282 13.69 -19.07 -9.99
CA PRO A 282 14.24 -20.42 -9.91
C PRO A 282 15.77 -20.44 -10.05
N PRO A 283 16.51 -21.32 -9.32
CA PRO A 283 16.08 -22.20 -8.23
C PRO A 283 16.09 -21.49 -6.84
N ALA A 284 15.40 -22.11 -5.87
CA ALA A 284 14.97 -21.56 -4.57
C ALA A 284 16.08 -21.16 -3.57
N TYR A 285 16.92 -20.18 -3.92
CA TYR A 285 17.94 -19.60 -3.02
C TYR A 285 17.58 -18.20 -2.52
N GLN A 286 16.38 -17.70 -2.84
CA GLN A 286 15.90 -16.36 -2.51
C GLN A 286 14.60 -16.48 -1.72
N ASP A 287 14.33 -15.51 -0.84
CA ASP A 287 13.05 -15.43 -0.14
C ASP A 287 11.89 -15.46 -1.15
N ARG A 288 10.91 -16.32 -0.86
CA ARG A 288 9.61 -16.34 -1.54
C ARG A 288 8.70 -15.29 -0.93
N ALA A 289 7.54 -15.08 -1.53
CA ALA A 289 6.52 -14.26 -0.89
C ALA A 289 6.15 -14.86 0.47
N LYS A 290 5.89 -14.00 1.47
CA LYS A 290 5.73 -14.40 2.86
C LYS A 290 4.44 -13.90 3.47
N PHE A 291 3.80 -14.77 4.25
CA PHE A 291 2.76 -14.41 5.21
C PHE A 291 3.41 -14.34 6.59
N LEU A 292 3.46 -13.14 7.18
CA LEU A 292 4.06 -12.88 8.49
C LEU A 292 2.95 -12.45 9.43
N ARG A 293 2.65 -13.26 10.44
CA ARG A 293 1.66 -12.95 11.46
C ARG A 293 2.31 -12.17 12.59
N ASN A 294 1.68 -11.11 13.05
CA ASN A 294 2.09 -10.34 14.21
C ASN A 294 1.59 -11.04 15.49
N LEU A 295 2.50 -11.40 16.39
CA LEU A 295 2.14 -12.10 17.63
C LEU A 295 1.65 -11.16 18.74
N GLY A 296 1.54 -9.87 18.47
CA GLY A 296 1.00 -8.87 19.38
C GLY A 296 1.91 -8.49 20.55
N PRO A 297 1.40 -7.71 21.52
CA PRO A 297 2.18 -7.08 22.58
C PRO A 297 2.84 -8.09 23.54
N ASP A 298 2.17 -9.21 23.84
CA ASP A 298 2.69 -10.24 24.75
C ASP A 298 3.96 -10.92 24.20
N ALA A 299 4.14 -10.90 22.88
CA ALA A 299 5.34 -11.37 22.18
C ALA A 299 6.31 -10.23 21.81
N GLY A 300 5.99 -8.98 22.16
CA GLY A 300 6.76 -7.81 21.77
C GLY A 300 6.72 -7.51 20.28
N TYR A 301 5.57 -7.75 19.63
CA TYR A 301 5.33 -7.51 18.20
C TYR A 301 6.33 -8.21 17.28
N ILE A 302 6.74 -9.42 17.68
CA ILE A 302 7.54 -10.32 16.86
C ILE A 302 6.62 -11.03 15.88
N PHE A 303 7.09 -11.20 14.64
CA PHE A 303 6.33 -11.89 13.61
C PHE A 303 6.72 -13.37 13.50
N ASP A 304 5.74 -14.24 13.25
CA ASP A 304 5.95 -15.62 12.85
C ASP A 304 5.62 -15.86 11.37
N ASP A 305 6.45 -16.68 10.71
CA ASP A 305 6.29 -17.00 9.29
C ASP A 305 5.25 -18.12 9.12
N ARG A 306 4.07 -17.75 8.59
CA ARG A 306 2.93 -18.64 8.31
C ARG A 306 2.96 -19.21 6.89
N THR A 307 3.92 -18.81 6.06
CA THR A 307 3.95 -19.09 4.61
C THR A 307 3.83 -20.59 4.30
N GLY A 308 4.53 -21.43 5.07
CA GLY A 308 4.53 -22.89 4.85
C GLY A 308 3.18 -23.57 5.10
N THR A 309 2.30 -22.95 5.89
CA THR A 309 0.96 -23.45 6.19
C THR A 309 -0.16 -22.67 5.51
N ALA A 310 0.16 -21.49 4.94
CA ALA A 310 -0.83 -20.56 4.46
C ALA A 310 -1.44 -20.91 3.09
N GLY A 311 -0.96 -21.95 2.42
CA GLY A 311 -1.51 -22.37 1.12
C GLY A 311 -1.02 -21.54 -0.08
N LEU A 312 0.04 -20.74 0.10
CA LEU A 312 0.63 -19.94 -0.97
C LEU A 312 1.36 -20.82 -2.00
N ALA A 313 0.87 -20.87 -3.23
CA ALA A 313 1.61 -21.48 -4.32
C ALA A 313 2.80 -20.61 -4.72
N TRP A 314 3.86 -21.25 -5.18
CA TRP A 314 5.00 -20.54 -5.76
C TRP A 314 4.69 -20.15 -7.21
N GLN A 315 4.98 -18.89 -7.55
CA GLN A 315 5.12 -18.41 -8.92
C GLN A 315 6.31 -17.47 -8.97
N GLU A 316 6.94 -17.39 -10.14
CA GLU A 316 7.92 -16.35 -10.41
C GLU A 316 7.24 -14.98 -10.50
N SER A 317 8.02 -13.91 -10.33
CA SER A 317 7.62 -12.54 -10.69
C SER A 317 6.49 -11.89 -9.88
N PHE A 318 6.11 -12.44 -8.73
CA PHE A 318 5.19 -11.76 -7.81
C PHE A 318 5.66 -10.34 -7.46
N ALA A 319 4.72 -9.39 -7.56
CA ALA A 319 4.97 -7.97 -7.46
C ALA A 319 4.16 -7.32 -6.33
N SER A 320 3.24 -6.43 -6.68
CA SER A 320 2.51 -5.62 -5.69
C SER A 320 1.30 -6.39 -5.16
N PRO A 321 1.23 -6.66 -3.85
CA PRO A 321 0.05 -7.23 -3.19
C PRO A 321 -0.96 -6.16 -2.78
N THR A 322 -2.21 -6.59 -2.59
CA THR A 322 -3.29 -5.80 -2.01
C THR A 322 -4.20 -6.73 -1.23
N LEU A 323 -4.58 -6.30 -0.03
CA LEU A 323 -5.53 -7.01 0.82
C LEU A 323 -6.92 -6.39 0.71
N GLY A 324 -7.95 -7.22 0.74
CA GLY A 324 -9.34 -6.77 0.77
C GLY A 324 -10.30 -7.94 0.93
N ASP A 325 -11.38 -7.74 1.66
CA ASP A 325 -12.45 -8.71 1.81
C ASP A 325 -13.37 -8.64 0.57
N TYR A 326 -13.08 -9.45 -0.46
CA TYR A 326 -13.76 -9.31 -1.75
C TYR A 326 -15.16 -9.93 -1.74
N ASP A 327 -15.42 -10.86 -0.82
CA ASP A 327 -16.71 -11.54 -0.72
C ASP A 327 -17.53 -11.22 0.52
N ASN A 328 -17.07 -10.26 1.32
CA ASN A 328 -17.72 -9.73 2.51
C ASN A 328 -17.93 -10.81 3.58
N ASP A 329 -17.00 -11.76 3.71
CA ASP A 329 -17.04 -12.78 4.74
C ASP A 329 -16.32 -12.39 6.04
N GLY A 330 -15.71 -11.21 6.05
CA GLY A 330 -14.99 -10.62 7.18
C GLY A 330 -13.54 -11.08 7.29
N LEU A 331 -13.01 -11.82 6.32
CA LEU A 331 -11.60 -12.18 6.23
C LEU A 331 -10.94 -11.38 5.11
N LEU A 332 -9.76 -10.82 5.37
CA LEU A 332 -8.99 -10.17 4.32
C LEU A 332 -8.43 -11.21 3.35
N ASP A 333 -8.78 -11.06 2.08
CA ASP A 333 -8.24 -11.83 0.97
C ASP A 333 -7.05 -11.12 0.35
N LEU A 334 -6.27 -11.85 -0.46
CA LEU A 334 -5.05 -11.34 -1.07
C LEU A 334 -5.15 -11.37 -2.59
N TYR A 335 -5.05 -10.21 -3.23
CA TYR A 335 -4.81 -10.10 -4.66
C TYR A 335 -3.39 -9.59 -4.92
N PHE A 336 -2.68 -10.17 -5.88
CA PHE A 336 -1.34 -9.69 -6.21
C PHE A 336 -0.96 -9.87 -7.66
N THR A 337 -0.12 -8.93 -8.10
CA THR A 337 0.27 -8.76 -9.50
C THR A 337 1.53 -9.53 -9.86
N THR A 338 1.76 -9.70 -11.15
CA THR A 338 2.96 -10.33 -11.74
C THR A 338 3.61 -9.38 -12.72
N VAL A 339 4.84 -9.65 -13.12
CA VAL A 339 5.57 -8.77 -14.06
C VAL A 339 6.11 -9.47 -15.30
N TYR A 340 6.04 -10.80 -15.37
CA TYR A 340 6.38 -11.53 -16.58
C TYR A 340 5.16 -11.85 -17.44
N SER A 341 5.35 -11.69 -18.75
CA SER A 341 4.39 -12.14 -19.75
C SER A 341 4.23 -13.66 -19.64
N GLY A 342 3.00 -14.12 -19.44
CA GLY A 342 2.68 -15.54 -19.27
C GLY A 342 2.54 -15.99 -17.81
N ASP A 343 2.92 -15.15 -16.85
CA ASP A 343 2.43 -15.26 -15.48
C ASP A 343 1.08 -14.56 -15.36
N HIS A 344 0.36 -14.84 -14.27
CA HIS A 344 -1.01 -14.38 -14.09
C HIS A 344 -1.18 -13.77 -12.70
N CYS A 345 -1.92 -12.66 -12.60
CA CYS A 345 -2.35 -12.14 -11.30
C CYS A 345 -3.17 -13.21 -10.58
N VAL A 346 -3.00 -13.29 -9.26
CA VAL A 346 -3.63 -14.34 -8.46
C VAL A 346 -4.48 -13.70 -7.37
N LEU A 347 -5.69 -14.21 -7.20
CA LEU A 347 -6.58 -13.92 -6.08
C LEU A 347 -6.59 -15.14 -5.16
N TYR A 348 -6.24 -14.93 -3.90
CA TYR A 348 -6.32 -15.91 -2.85
C TYR A 348 -7.39 -15.53 -1.86
N LYS A 349 -8.39 -16.39 -1.73
CA LYS A 349 -9.40 -16.29 -0.67
C LYS A 349 -8.83 -16.78 0.65
N ASN A 350 -8.94 -15.98 1.70
CA ASN A 350 -8.70 -16.42 3.06
C ASN A 350 -9.91 -17.26 3.53
N VAL A 351 -9.65 -18.49 3.98
CA VAL A 351 -10.70 -19.39 4.46
C VAL A 351 -10.68 -19.59 5.98
N ASN A 352 -9.73 -18.95 6.69
CA ASN A 352 -9.60 -18.80 8.15
C ASN A 352 -8.12 -18.91 8.59
N ASP A 353 -7.68 -18.10 9.56
CA ASP A 353 -6.40 -18.23 10.30
C ASP A 353 -5.20 -18.51 9.36
N PHE A 354 -4.91 -17.54 8.49
CA PHE A 354 -3.86 -17.64 7.48
C PHE A 354 -4.00 -18.76 6.47
N ASN A 355 -5.13 -19.47 6.36
CA ASN A 355 -5.33 -20.50 5.35
C ASN A 355 -5.92 -19.90 4.08
N PHE A 356 -5.13 -19.82 3.02
CA PHE A 356 -5.55 -19.24 1.74
C PHE A 356 -5.75 -20.31 0.67
N LYS A 357 -6.74 -20.06 -0.21
CA LYS A 357 -7.01 -20.87 -1.40
C LYS A 357 -7.05 -19.99 -2.63
N ASP A 358 -6.42 -20.46 -3.70
CA ASP A 358 -6.53 -19.81 -4.99
C ASP A 358 -8.01 -19.78 -5.43
N ALA A 359 -8.52 -18.56 -5.60
CA ALA A 359 -9.88 -18.25 -6.01
C ALA A 359 -9.92 -17.58 -7.39
N THR A 360 -8.78 -17.46 -8.09
CA THR A 360 -8.64 -16.68 -9.33
C THR A 360 -9.64 -17.12 -10.39
N GLN A 361 -9.60 -18.40 -10.77
CA GLN A 361 -10.50 -18.94 -11.79
C GLN A 361 -11.96 -18.95 -11.32
N ALA A 362 -12.20 -19.31 -10.05
CA ALA A 362 -13.55 -19.41 -9.50
C ALA A 362 -14.26 -18.06 -9.43
N SER A 363 -13.49 -16.98 -9.24
CA SER A 363 -14.01 -15.61 -9.17
C SER A 363 -14.15 -14.96 -10.54
N GLY A 364 -13.90 -15.67 -11.64
CA GLY A 364 -14.02 -15.11 -12.99
C GLY A 364 -12.90 -14.14 -13.38
N ILE A 365 -11.86 -14.00 -12.56
CA ILE A 365 -10.64 -13.28 -12.93
C ILE A 365 -9.93 -14.17 -13.96
N THR A 366 -10.02 -13.78 -15.23
CA THR A 366 -9.30 -14.47 -16.29
C THR A 366 -7.83 -14.08 -16.21
N ALA A 367 -6.98 -15.10 -16.27
CA ALA A 367 -5.56 -15.04 -15.99
C ALA A 367 -4.75 -14.07 -16.89
N ASP A 368 -5.32 -13.52 -17.96
CA ASP A 368 -4.55 -12.81 -18.98
C ASP A 368 -4.17 -11.38 -18.55
N THR A 369 -2.95 -11.22 -18.03
CA THR A 369 -2.23 -9.95 -18.09
C THR A 369 -1.38 -9.90 -19.36
N THR A 370 -1.91 -9.28 -20.42
CA THR A 370 -1.10 -8.75 -21.53
C THR A 370 -1.60 -7.39 -21.96
#